data_AF-A0A5C4QR17-F1
#
_entry.id   AF-A0A5C4QR17-F1
#
_cell.length_a   1.000
_cell.length_b   1.000
_cell.length_c   1.000
_cell.angle_alpha   90.00
_cell.angle_beta   90.00
_cell.angle_gamma   90.00
#
_symmetry.space_group_name_H-M   'P 1'
#
loop_
_entity.id
_entity.type
_entity.pdbx_description
1 polymer ?
#
loop_
_entity_poly.entity_id
_entity_poly.type
_entity_poly.pdbx_seq_one_letter_code
_entity_poly.pdbx_strand_id
1 'polypeptide(L)'
;MSPSDPWHHSKPWFDRALAYARAAGWWYRKAGGSGHIHGTAFCQPPDDRARACKYIVFSTGDGGESAAREFERLVRRCPHNTGVVVGVVAEAAAQLGKVEALCRGAEALLERSAYEQDAAALFDRAEQLLTEAGDAASEVDELLTAAFDMEEEARAAGAAAEESLGEAATPLRDPGQLLELADESALQVKASLKQETESGEVRDLKRRVREIRTTIRSLRARLHQ
;
A
#
# COMPACT_ATOMS: atom_id res chain seq x y z
N MET A 1 -24.27 -13.24 -18.58
CA MET A 1 -25.44 -12.42 -18.16
C MET A 1 -26.68 -12.99 -18.85
N SER A 2 -27.84 -12.98 -18.19
CA SER A 2 -29.10 -13.46 -18.78
C SER A 2 -29.63 -12.43 -19.80
N PRO A 3 -30.31 -12.82 -20.90
CA PRO A 3 -30.93 -11.87 -21.85
C PRO A 3 -31.96 -10.92 -21.23
N SER A 4 -32.48 -11.25 -20.06
CA SER A 4 -33.39 -10.41 -19.26
C SER A 4 -32.68 -9.39 -18.36
N ASP A 5 -31.34 -9.43 -18.27
CA ASP A 5 -30.56 -8.50 -17.47
C ASP A 5 -30.62 -7.10 -18.10
N PRO A 6 -31.06 -6.04 -17.38
CA PRO A 6 -31.10 -4.69 -17.94
C PRO A 6 -29.72 -4.19 -18.39
N TRP A 7 -28.64 -4.77 -17.88
CA TRP A 7 -27.25 -4.46 -18.25
C TRP A 7 -26.76 -5.18 -19.50
N HIS A 8 -27.48 -6.18 -20.00
CA HIS A 8 -27.05 -6.92 -21.18
C HIS A 8 -27.18 -6.08 -22.44
N HIS A 9 -26.12 -6.05 -23.26
CA HIS A 9 -26.12 -5.39 -24.55
C HIS A 9 -25.73 -6.38 -25.66
N SER A 10 -26.41 -6.33 -26.81
CA SER A 10 -26.18 -7.29 -27.91
C SER A 10 -24.77 -7.21 -28.52
N LYS A 11 -24.17 -6.01 -28.51
CA LYS A 11 -22.77 -5.78 -28.91
C LYS A 11 -21.79 -6.12 -27.77
N PRO A 12 -20.78 -6.99 -28.00
CA PRO A 12 -19.92 -7.53 -26.94
C PRO A 12 -19.02 -6.50 -26.25
N TRP A 13 -18.60 -5.45 -26.95
CA TRP A 13 -17.81 -4.37 -26.34
C TRP A 13 -18.63 -3.55 -25.32
N PHE A 14 -19.90 -3.28 -25.58
CA PHE A 14 -20.77 -2.61 -24.63
C PHE A 14 -21.19 -3.54 -23.50
N ASP A 15 -21.38 -4.83 -23.76
CA ASP A 15 -21.68 -5.83 -22.71
C ASP A 15 -20.55 -5.87 -21.67
N ARG A 16 -19.29 -5.88 -22.12
CA ARG A 16 -18.11 -5.78 -21.24
C ARG A 16 -18.05 -4.45 -20.49
N ALA A 17 -18.25 -3.33 -21.18
CA ALA A 17 -18.22 -2.00 -20.56
C ALA A 17 -19.31 -1.83 -19.49
N LEU A 18 -20.50 -2.37 -19.73
CA LEU A 18 -21.62 -2.38 -18.79
C LEU A 18 -21.37 -3.31 -17.60
N ALA A 19 -20.79 -4.49 -17.82
CA ALA A 19 -20.36 -5.37 -16.74
C ALA A 19 -19.30 -4.68 -15.85
N TYR A 20 -18.34 -3.98 -16.46
CA TYR A 20 -17.34 -3.19 -15.75
C TYR A 20 -17.98 -2.05 -14.94
N ALA A 21 -18.88 -1.28 -15.55
CA ALA A 21 -19.62 -0.21 -14.87
C ALA A 21 -20.42 -0.74 -13.67
N ARG A 22 -21.10 -1.88 -13.83
CA ARG A 22 -21.83 -2.53 -12.74
C ARG A 22 -20.90 -2.97 -11.59
N ALA A 23 -19.74 -3.54 -11.91
CA ALA A 23 -18.74 -3.89 -10.91
C ALA A 23 -18.16 -2.65 -10.19
N ALA A 24 -18.08 -1.53 -10.90
CA ALA A 24 -17.74 -0.22 -10.34
C ALA A 24 -18.91 0.43 -9.57
N GLY A 25 -20.03 -0.26 -9.35
CA GLY A 25 -21.15 0.27 -8.56
C GLY A 25 -21.98 1.35 -9.27
N TRP A 26 -21.83 1.49 -10.59
CA TRP A 26 -22.72 2.33 -11.37
C TRP A 26 -24.13 1.73 -11.42
N TRP A 27 -25.10 2.59 -11.70
CA TRP A 27 -26.50 2.25 -11.88
C TRP A 27 -26.87 2.32 -13.36
N TYR A 28 -27.75 1.43 -13.80
CA TYR A 28 -28.21 1.41 -15.19
C TYR A 28 -29.73 1.45 -15.29
N ARG A 29 -30.23 2.32 -16.16
CA ARG A 29 -31.65 2.39 -16.51
C ARG A 29 -31.81 2.09 -17.98
N LYS A 30 -32.41 0.94 -18.29
CA LYS A 30 -32.77 0.55 -19.66
C LYS A 30 -33.79 1.53 -20.23
N ALA A 31 -33.65 1.90 -21.50
CA ALA A 31 -34.62 2.75 -22.17
C ALA A 31 -35.89 1.93 -22.48
N GLY A 32 -37.06 2.49 -22.16
CA GLY A 32 -38.37 1.85 -22.36
C GLY A 32 -38.88 1.89 -23.81
N GLY A 33 -38.01 1.68 -24.81
CA GLY A 33 -38.40 1.61 -26.23
C GLY A 33 -38.07 2.84 -27.10
N SER A 34 -37.11 3.69 -26.70
CA SER A 34 -36.58 4.74 -27.58
C SER A 34 -35.67 4.14 -28.65
N GLY A 35 -35.94 4.45 -29.92
CA GLY A 35 -35.45 3.71 -31.10
C GLY A 35 -33.92 3.55 -31.26
N HIS A 36 -33.11 4.36 -30.57
CA HIS A 36 -31.65 4.29 -30.68
C HIS A 36 -30.91 4.23 -29.34
N ILE A 37 -31.60 4.45 -28.22
CA ILE A 37 -30.99 4.44 -26.89
C ILE A 37 -31.22 3.07 -26.27
N HIS A 38 -30.14 2.40 -25.87
CA HIS A 38 -30.21 1.16 -25.12
C HIS A 38 -30.59 1.45 -23.66
N GLY A 39 -29.99 2.50 -23.09
CA GLY A 39 -30.25 2.96 -21.73
C GLY A 39 -29.20 3.94 -21.23
N THR A 40 -29.31 4.37 -19.99
CA THR A 40 -28.43 5.37 -19.38
C THR A 40 -27.77 4.82 -18.14
N ALA A 41 -26.45 4.95 -18.07
CA ALA A 41 -25.64 4.62 -16.90
C ALA A 41 -25.40 5.87 -16.03
N PHE A 42 -25.40 5.71 -14.72
CA PHE A 42 -25.19 6.75 -13.72
C PHE A 42 -24.18 6.30 -12.68
N CYS A 43 -23.27 7.18 -12.26
CA CYS A 43 -22.28 6.83 -11.22
C CYS A 43 -22.83 6.81 -9.79
N GLN A 44 -24.05 7.33 -9.59
CA GLN A 44 -24.74 7.44 -8.31
C GLN A 44 -26.21 7.04 -8.49
N PRO A 45 -26.92 6.71 -7.40
CA PRO A 45 -28.34 6.39 -7.45
C PRO A 45 -29.14 7.50 -8.16
N PRO A 46 -30.15 7.15 -8.95
CA PRO A 46 -30.89 8.08 -9.79
C PRO A 46 -31.77 9.08 -9.03
N ASP A 47 -31.69 9.14 -7.71
CA ASP A 47 -32.43 10.10 -6.88
C ASP A 47 -31.55 11.32 -6.53
N ASP A 48 -30.23 11.21 -6.66
CA ASP A 48 -29.25 12.30 -6.47
C ASP A 48 -28.65 12.78 -7.81
N ARG A 49 -29.53 13.20 -8.74
CA ARG A 49 -29.15 13.47 -10.14
C ARG A 49 -28.34 14.74 -10.36
N ALA A 50 -28.31 15.65 -9.39
CA ALA A 50 -27.74 16.98 -9.58
C ALA A 50 -26.22 16.95 -9.76
N ARG A 51 -25.54 15.89 -9.27
CA ARG A 51 -24.08 15.74 -9.35
C ARG A 51 -23.60 14.44 -10.01
N ALA A 52 -24.53 13.56 -10.41
CA ALA A 52 -24.17 12.27 -11.00
C ALA A 52 -23.58 12.42 -12.43
N CYS A 53 -22.43 11.78 -12.67
CA CYS A 53 -21.94 11.50 -14.01
C CYS A 53 -22.93 10.58 -14.73
N LYS A 54 -23.25 10.89 -15.98
CA LYS A 54 -24.19 10.12 -16.81
C LYS A 54 -23.54 9.74 -18.14
N TYR A 55 -23.88 8.56 -18.65
CA TYR A 55 -23.51 8.13 -20.00
C TYR A 55 -24.69 7.46 -20.68
N ILE A 56 -24.99 7.89 -21.91
CA ILE A 56 -26.07 7.30 -22.72
C ILE A 56 -25.46 6.20 -23.57
N VAL A 57 -25.93 4.97 -23.38
CA VAL A 57 -25.56 3.82 -24.19
C VAL A 57 -26.56 3.70 -25.33
N PHE A 58 -26.06 3.72 -26.56
CA PHE A 58 -26.88 3.62 -27.77
C PHE A 58 -26.88 2.19 -28.32
N SER A 59 -28.05 1.73 -28.78
CA SER A 59 -28.23 0.40 -29.39
C SER A 59 -27.58 0.33 -30.79
N THR A 60 -27.56 1.45 -31.50
CA THR A 60 -27.16 1.58 -32.91
C THR A 60 -26.23 2.78 -33.12
N GLY A 61 -25.20 2.63 -33.95
CA GLY A 61 -24.22 3.67 -34.25
C GLY A 61 -22.90 3.10 -34.76
N ASP A 62 -22.29 3.79 -35.72
CA ASP A 62 -20.92 3.54 -36.17
C ASP A 62 -19.92 3.96 -35.07
N GLY A 63 -18.83 3.20 -34.92
CA GLY A 63 -17.82 3.47 -33.88
C GLY A 63 -18.22 3.01 -32.47
N GLY A 64 -19.18 2.09 -32.33
CA GLY A 64 -19.66 1.61 -31.03
C GLY A 64 -18.59 1.03 -30.11
N GLU A 65 -17.51 0.46 -30.64
CA GLU A 65 -16.38 -0.01 -29.82
C GLU A 65 -15.62 1.16 -29.17
N SER A 66 -15.37 2.23 -29.93
CA SER A 66 -14.72 3.44 -29.41
C SER A 66 -15.58 4.11 -28.33
N ALA A 67 -16.90 4.15 -28.53
CA ALA A 67 -17.85 4.66 -27.54
C ALA A 67 -17.87 3.80 -26.26
N ALA A 68 -17.84 2.47 -26.38
CA ALA A 68 -17.73 1.59 -25.20
C ALA A 68 -16.42 1.80 -24.44
N ARG A 69 -15.28 1.96 -25.14
CA ARG A 69 -14.00 2.31 -24.51
C ARG A 69 -14.03 3.68 -23.84
N GLU A 70 -14.73 4.65 -24.43
CA GLU A 70 -14.93 5.96 -23.82
C GLU A 70 -15.78 5.88 -22.56
N PHE A 71 -16.85 5.08 -22.59
CA PHE A 71 -17.67 4.81 -21.42
C PHE A 71 -16.86 4.15 -20.31
N GLU A 72 -16.07 3.12 -20.61
CA GLU A 72 -15.16 2.50 -19.63
C GLU A 72 -14.18 3.52 -19.03
N ARG A 73 -13.61 4.40 -19.85
CA ARG A 73 -12.75 5.49 -19.37
C ARG A 73 -13.52 6.44 -18.45
N LEU A 74 -14.75 6.80 -18.78
CA LEU A 74 -15.58 7.67 -17.94
C LEU A 74 -15.88 7.01 -16.59
N VAL A 75 -16.27 5.73 -16.61
CA VAL A 75 -16.52 4.92 -15.41
C VAL A 75 -15.30 4.92 -14.51
N ARG A 76 -14.13 4.64 -15.09
CA ARG A 76 -12.85 4.60 -14.39
C ARG A 76 -12.40 5.97 -13.85
N ARG A 77 -12.71 7.06 -14.55
CA ARG A 77 -12.36 8.44 -14.17
C ARG A 77 -13.37 9.10 -13.25
N CYS A 78 -14.48 8.46 -12.97
CA CYS A 78 -15.54 9.13 -12.24
C CYS A 78 -15.13 9.36 -10.79
N PRO A 79 -15.14 10.62 -10.32
CA PRO A 79 -14.78 10.95 -8.94
C PRO A 79 -15.81 10.44 -7.93
N HIS A 80 -16.99 10.01 -8.38
CA HIS A 80 -18.06 9.45 -7.57
C HIS A 80 -18.10 7.93 -7.62
N ASN A 81 -17.07 7.28 -8.16
CA ASN A 81 -17.03 5.82 -8.20
C ASN A 81 -17.03 5.27 -6.77
N THR A 82 -18.14 4.69 -6.31
CA THR A 82 -18.32 4.20 -4.93
C THR A 82 -18.21 2.67 -4.81
N GLY A 83 -17.91 1.97 -5.90
CA GLY A 83 -17.80 0.51 -5.93
C GLY A 83 -16.41 -0.03 -5.57
N VAL A 84 -16.10 -1.22 -6.10
CA VAL A 84 -14.87 -2.01 -5.85
C VAL A 84 -13.58 -1.19 -5.90
N VAL A 85 -13.49 -0.15 -6.74
CA VAL A 85 -12.28 0.67 -6.90
C VAL A 85 -11.93 1.48 -5.64
N VAL A 86 -12.90 2.07 -4.94
CA VAL A 86 -12.62 2.78 -3.68
C VAL A 86 -12.20 1.80 -2.58
N GLY A 87 -12.81 0.62 -2.55
CA GLY A 87 -12.40 -0.47 -1.66
C GLY A 87 -10.95 -0.91 -1.91
N VAL A 88 -10.57 -1.12 -3.17
CA VAL A 88 -9.21 -1.53 -3.57
C VAL A 88 -8.18 -0.46 -3.20
N VAL A 89 -8.49 0.84 -3.38
CA VAL A 89 -7.57 1.93 -3.03
C VAL A 89 -7.42 2.06 -1.52
N ALA A 90 -8.51 1.99 -0.76
CA ALA A 90 -8.47 2.04 0.70
C ALA A 90 -7.72 0.83 1.29
N GLU A 91 -7.96 -0.37 0.76
CA GLU A 91 -7.25 -1.58 1.14
C GLU A 91 -5.76 -1.50 0.79
N ALA A 92 -5.43 -1.01 -0.42
CA ALA A 92 -4.05 -0.77 -0.82
C ALA A 92 -3.34 0.24 0.09
N ALA A 93 -4.04 1.30 0.53
CA ALA A 93 -3.51 2.27 1.47
C ALA A 93 -3.26 1.67 2.85
N ALA A 94 -4.20 0.87 3.38
CA ALA A 94 -4.05 0.19 4.66
C ALA A 94 -2.90 -0.84 4.63
N GLN A 95 -2.82 -1.65 3.56
CA GLN A 95 -1.73 -2.60 3.36
C GLN A 95 -0.39 -1.87 3.24
N LEU A 96 -0.33 -0.74 2.54
CA LEU A 96 0.90 0.04 2.45
C LEU A 96 1.32 0.64 3.80
N GLY A 97 0.36 1.09 4.62
CA GLY A 97 0.63 1.50 6.01
C GLY A 97 1.24 0.36 6.84
N LYS A 98 0.74 -0.87 6.66
CA LYS A 98 1.35 -2.07 7.28
C LYS A 98 2.77 -2.31 6.79
N VAL A 99 3.04 -2.17 5.49
CA VAL A 99 4.41 -2.32 4.93
C VAL A 99 5.36 -1.28 5.52
N GLU A 100 4.92 -0.04 5.69
CA GLU A 100 5.68 1.04 6.33
C GLU A 100 6.02 0.70 7.78
N ALA A 101 5.04 0.19 8.55
CA ALA A 101 5.25 -0.26 9.92
C ALA A 101 6.23 -1.44 10.02
N LEU A 102 6.16 -2.41 9.09
CA LEU A 102 7.13 -3.51 9.01
C LEU A 102 8.55 -3.01 8.74
N CYS A 103 8.72 -2.03 7.85
CA CYS A 103 10.04 -1.46 7.56
C CYS A 103 10.61 -0.70 8.77
N ARG A 104 9.80 0.12 9.46
CA ARG A 104 10.21 0.80 10.70
C ARG A 104 10.62 -0.21 11.78
N GLY A 105 9.83 -1.26 11.97
CA GLY A 105 10.15 -2.32 12.92
C GLY A 105 11.47 -3.03 12.59
N ALA A 106 11.69 -3.37 11.32
CA ALA A 106 12.95 -3.98 10.89
C ALA A 106 14.16 -3.06 11.08
N GLU A 107 14.02 -1.77 10.77
CA GLU A 107 15.07 -0.77 10.98
C GLU A 107 15.43 -0.62 12.46
N ALA A 108 14.43 -0.47 13.32
CA ALA A 108 14.64 -0.34 14.76
C ALA A 108 15.29 -1.60 15.39
N LEU A 109 14.96 -2.80 14.89
CA LEU A 109 15.63 -4.03 15.31
C LEU A 109 17.10 -4.09 14.85
N LEU A 110 17.40 -3.60 13.64
CA LEU A 110 18.77 -3.50 13.15
C LEU A 110 19.59 -2.49 13.96
N GLU A 111 19.01 -1.35 14.29
CA GLU A 111 19.65 -0.33 15.15
C GLU A 111 19.90 -0.87 16.55
N ARG A 112 18.91 -1.52 17.16
CA ARG A 112 19.09 -2.20 18.45
C ARG A 112 20.27 -3.18 18.41
N SER A 113 20.35 -4.02 17.38
CA SER A 113 21.45 -4.98 17.25
C SER A 113 22.81 -4.28 17.11
N ALA A 114 22.87 -3.12 16.44
CA ALA A 114 24.10 -2.36 16.31
C ALA A 114 24.53 -1.76 17.66
N TYR A 115 23.60 -1.13 18.38
CA TYR A 115 23.86 -0.59 19.72
C TYR A 115 24.28 -1.69 20.71
N GLU A 116 23.66 -2.87 20.67
CA GLU A 116 24.06 -4.01 21.51
C GLU A 116 25.50 -4.49 21.21
N GLN A 117 25.91 -4.50 19.93
CA GLN A 117 27.27 -4.85 19.53
C GLN A 117 28.29 -3.80 19.95
N ASP A 118 27.98 -2.51 19.77
CA ASP A 118 28.84 -1.41 20.16
C ASP A 118 29.02 -1.36 21.69
N ALA A 119 27.95 -1.55 22.46
CA ALA A 119 28.02 -1.66 23.92
C ALA A 119 28.91 -2.83 24.36
N ALA A 120 28.74 -4.01 23.74
CA ALA A 120 29.57 -5.18 24.04
C ALA A 120 31.06 -4.92 23.78
N ALA A 121 31.40 -4.27 22.66
CA ALA A 121 32.78 -3.92 22.33
C ALA A 121 33.41 -2.94 23.35
N LEU A 122 32.62 -1.99 23.87
CA LEU A 122 33.06 -1.07 24.91
C LEU A 122 33.30 -1.78 26.24
N PHE A 123 32.41 -2.71 26.63
CA PHE A 123 32.60 -3.54 27.82
C PHE A 123 33.84 -4.43 27.72
N ASP A 124 34.03 -5.11 26.59
CA ASP A 124 35.22 -5.94 26.34
C ASP A 124 36.52 -5.12 26.45
N ARG A 125 36.51 -3.88 25.93
CA ARG A 125 37.65 -2.96 26.04
C ARG A 125 37.90 -2.52 27.49
N ALA A 126 36.84 -2.22 28.24
CA ALA A 126 36.96 -1.85 29.65
C ALA A 126 37.53 -3.00 30.49
N GLU A 127 37.08 -4.25 30.24
CA GLU A 127 37.61 -5.44 30.90
C GLU A 127 39.10 -5.67 30.59
N GLN A 128 39.50 -5.48 29.34
CA GLN A 128 40.89 -5.57 28.94
C GLN A 128 41.77 -4.57 29.70
N LEU A 129 41.34 -3.30 29.80
CA LEU A 129 42.07 -2.27 30.52
C LEU A 129 42.21 -2.58 32.02
N LEU A 130 41.14 -3.05 32.66
CA LEU A 130 41.17 -3.48 34.06
C LEU A 130 42.16 -4.64 34.30
N THR A 131 42.34 -5.50 33.29
CA THR A 131 43.28 -6.63 33.36
C THR A 131 44.73 -6.21 33.09
N GLU A 132 44.95 -5.28 32.14
CA GLU A 132 46.28 -4.92 31.63
C GLU A 132 46.99 -3.85 32.48
N ALA A 133 46.26 -2.93 33.11
CA ALA A 133 46.84 -1.94 34.03
C ALA A 133 45.76 -1.33 34.94
N GLY A 134 45.80 -1.66 36.24
CA GLY A 134 44.89 -1.10 37.25
C GLY A 134 44.89 0.43 37.41
N ASP A 135 45.75 1.15 36.68
CA ASP A 135 45.86 2.61 36.71
C ASP A 135 45.00 3.33 35.64
N ALA A 136 44.28 2.60 34.77
CA ALA A 136 43.41 3.18 33.72
C ALA A 136 41.99 3.53 34.20
N ALA A 137 41.80 3.79 35.50
CA ALA A 137 40.47 3.94 36.11
C ALA A 137 39.57 5.00 35.43
N SER A 138 40.14 6.11 34.97
CA SER A 138 39.39 7.16 34.26
C SER A 138 38.92 6.71 32.87
N GLU A 139 39.77 5.99 32.12
CA GLU A 139 39.41 5.48 30.78
C GLU A 139 38.35 4.38 30.89
N VAL A 140 38.44 3.53 31.92
CA VAL A 140 37.43 2.51 32.20
C VAL A 140 36.08 3.15 32.52
N ASP A 141 36.04 4.20 33.36
CA ASP A 141 34.80 4.89 33.72
C ASP A 141 34.13 5.55 32.49
N GLU A 142 34.92 6.15 31.60
CA GLU A 142 34.44 6.72 30.33
C GLU A 142 33.85 5.64 29.41
N LEU A 143 34.53 4.50 29.26
CA LEU A 143 34.04 3.39 28.43
C LEU A 143 32.76 2.77 28.98
N LEU A 144 32.67 2.58 30.31
CA LEU A 144 31.47 2.05 30.96
C LEU A 144 30.29 3.01 30.80
N THR A 145 30.52 4.32 30.97
CA THR A 145 29.49 5.34 30.74
C THR A 145 28.97 5.27 29.30
N ALA A 146 29.87 5.24 28.31
CA ALA A 146 29.49 5.12 26.91
C ALA A 146 28.74 3.80 26.61
N ALA A 147 29.14 2.69 27.24
CA ALA A 147 28.46 1.41 27.07
C ALA A 147 27.02 1.44 27.63
N PHE A 148 26.81 2.06 28.80
CA PHE A 148 25.47 2.23 29.36
C PHE A 148 24.57 3.13 28.50
N ASP A 149 25.13 4.20 27.92
CA ASP A 149 24.41 5.05 26.96
C ASP A 149 23.97 4.23 25.74
N MET A 150 24.84 3.37 25.19
CA MET A 150 24.49 2.47 24.08
C MET A 150 23.42 1.44 24.46
N GLU A 151 23.44 0.90 25.69
CA GLU A 151 22.37 0.01 26.17
C GLU A 151 21.02 0.73 26.30
N GLU A 152 21.03 2.02 26.66
CA GLU A 152 19.81 2.83 26.70
C GLU A 152 19.24 3.05 25.29
N GLU A 153 20.09 3.39 24.32
CA GLU A 153 19.71 3.53 22.92
C GLU A 153 19.20 2.19 22.34
N ALA A 154 19.85 1.07 22.65
CA ALA A 154 19.38 -0.27 22.28
C ALA A 154 17.98 -0.57 22.83
N ARG A 155 17.72 -0.17 24.08
CA ARG A 155 16.41 -0.34 24.73
C ARG A 155 15.35 0.54 24.06
N ALA A 156 15.69 1.78 23.74
CA ALA A 156 14.80 2.70 23.04
C ALA A 156 14.44 2.18 21.63
N ALA A 157 15.44 1.73 20.87
CA ALA A 157 15.26 1.10 19.57
C ALA A 157 14.39 -0.17 19.68
N GLY A 158 14.60 -0.98 20.72
CA GLY A 158 13.74 -2.14 21.02
C GLY A 158 12.28 -1.76 21.27
N ALA A 159 12.02 -0.69 22.02
CA ALA A 159 10.66 -0.22 22.26
C ALA A 159 10.00 0.32 20.98
N ALA A 160 10.73 1.08 20.17
CA ALA A 160 10.26 1.58 18.87
C ALA A 160 9.94 0.45 17.88
N ALA A 161 10.73 -0.63 17.91
CA ALA A 161 10.45 -1.84 17.15
C ALA A 161 9.12 -2.47 17.60
N GLU A 162 8.91 -2.68 18.89
CA GLU A 162 7.67 -3.27 19.41
C GLU A 162 6.42 -2.44 19.09
N GLU A 163 6.52 -1.11 19.17
CA GLU A 163 5.44 -0.20 18.75
C GLU A 163 5.10 -0.39 17.27
N SER A 164 6.10 -0.31 16.39
CA SER A 164 5.90 -0.46 14.94
C SER A 164 5.36 -1.84 14.56
N LEU A 165 5.82 -2.90 15.23
CA LEU A 165 5.35 -4.27 14.98
C LEU A 165 3.95 -4.52 15.54
N GLY A 166 3.56 -3.79 16.59
CA GLY A 166 2.19 -3.70 17.09
C GLY A 166 1.25 -3.10 16.06
N GLU A 167 1.64 -1.98 15.43
CA GLU A 167 0.87 -1.37 14.32
C GLU A 167 0.73 -2.32 13.13
N ALA A 168 1.79 -3.06 12.80
CA ALA A 168 1.78 -4.05 11.72
C ALA A 168 1.00 -5.34 12.08
N ALA A 169 0.61 -5.51 13.36
CA ALA A 169 -0.04 -6.68 13.91
C ALA A 169 0.69 -7.98 13.54
N THR A 170 2.01 -8.04 13.76
CA THR A 170 2.85 -9.20 13.43
C THR A 170 3.64 -9.72 14.64
N PRO A 171 3.75 -11.05 14.80
CA PRO A 171 4.61 -11.65 15.83
C PRO A 171 6.07 -11.80 15.38
N LEU A 172 6.39 -11.50 14.12
CA LEU A 172 7.76 -11.65 13.59
C LEU A 172 8.71 -10.68 14.31
N ARG A 173 9.92 -11.15 14.60
CA ARG A 173 10.98 -10.37 15.27
C ARG A 173 12.34 -10.46 14.56
N ASP A 174 12.41 -11.22 13.48
CA ASP A 174 13.60 -11.26 12.62
C ASP A 174 13.50 -10.17 11.53
N PRO A 175 14.48 -9.25 11.41
CA PRO A 175 14.41 -8.19 10.40
C PRO A 175 14.39 -8.73 8.98
N GLY A 176 15.06 -9.85 8.69
CA GLY A 176 15.03 -10.49 7.38
C GLY A 176 13.62 -10.91 6.96
N GLN A 177 12.95 -11.67 7.82
CA GLN A 177 11.56 -12.10 7.63
C GLN A 177 10.58 -10.93 7.53
N LEU A 178 10.79 -9.87 8.32
CA LEU A 178 9.98 -8.65 8.24
C LEU A 178 10.13 -7.96 6.87
N LEU A 179 11.35 -7.86 6.35
CA LEU A 179 11.62 -7.24 5.05
C LEU A 179 11.14 -8.12 3.88
N GLU A 180 11.16 -9.45 4.02
CA GLU A 180 10.52 -10.38 3.07
C GLU A 180 9.01 -10.14 3.00
N LEU A 181 8.33 -10.15 4.15
CA LEU A 181 6.89 -9.90 4.24
C LEU A 181 6.52 -8.50 3.69
N ALA A 182 7.35 -7.49 3.98
CA ALA A 182 7.16 -6.13 3.49
C ALA A 182 7.25 -6.06 1.94
N ASP A 183 8.23 -6.73 1.33
CA ASP A 183 8.41 -6.71 -0.14
C ASP A 183 7.29 -7.48 -0.85
N GLU A 184 6.87 -8.64 -0.32
CA GLU A 184 5.72 -9.40 -0.83
C GLU A 184 4.44 -8.56 -0.78
N SER A 185 4.17 -7.93 0.35
CA SER A 185 2.99 -7.07 0.54
C SER A 185 3.05 -5.84 -0.38
N ALA A 186 4.23 -5.21 -0.54
CA ALA A 186 4.40 -4.10 -1.47
C ALA A 186 4.18 -4.52 -2.94
N LEU A 187 4.57 -5.74 -3.32
CA LEU A 187 4.28 -6.31 -4.64
C LEU A 187 2.78 -6.54 -4.85
N GLN A 188 2.08 -7.05 -3.83
CA GLN A 188 0.62 -7.20 -3.87
C GLN A 188 -0.09 -5.85 -4.04
N VAL A 189 0.28 -4.84 -3.24
CA VAL A 189 -0.24 -3.46 -3.38
C VAL A 189 0.02 -2.93 -4.80
N LYS A 190 1.24 -3.11 -5.32
CA LYS A 190 1.58 -2.69 -6.69
C LYS A 190 0.70 -3.39 -7.73
N ALA A 191 0.42 -4.68 -7.56
CA ALA A 191 -0.40 -5.47 -8.46
C ALA A 191 -1.86 -4.99 -8.44
N SER A 192 -2.44 -4.78 -7.25
CA SER A 192 -3.80 -4.25 -7.07
C SER A 192 -3.95 -2.86 -7.68
N LEU A 193 -2.93 -2.01 -7.58
CA LEU A 193 -2.94 -0.67 -8.18
C LEU A 193 -2.58 -0.68 -9.68
N LYS A 194 -2.21 -1.81 -10.30
CA LYS A 194 -1.74 -1.83 -11.71
C LYS A 194 -2.82 -1.33 -12.68
N GLN A 195 -4.07 -1.72 -12.44
CA GLN A 195 -5.23 -1.36 -13.25
C GLN A 195 -5.87 -0.03 -12.84
N GLU A 196 -5.36 0.62 -11.80
CA GLU A 196 -5.81 1.94 -11.35
C GLU A 196 -4.74 2.97 -11.73
N THR A 197 -5.00 3.92 -12.62
CA THR A 197 -3.90 4.79 -13.12
C THR A 197 -4.13 6.27 -12.99
N GLU A 198 -5.31 6.76 -12.59
CA GLU A 198 -5.65 8.16 -12.90
C GLU A 198 -6.16 9.00 -11.72
N SER A 199 -6.27 8.47 -10.49
CA SER A 199 -6.52 9.32 -9.31
C SER A 199 -5.21 9.86 -8.71
N GLY A 200 -5.27 11.03 -8.07
CA GLY A 200 -4.13 11.60 -7.33
C GLY A 200 -3.63 10.66 -6.23
N GLU A 201 -4.57 10.04 -5.51
CA GLU A 201 -4.31 9.07 -4.45
C GLU A 201 -3.61 7.81 -4.96
N VAL A 202 -4.03 7.25 -6.09
CA VAL A 202 -3.36 6.07 -6.68
C VAL A 202 -1.95 6.41 -7.16
N ARG A 203 -1.74 7.62 -7.69
CA ARG A 203 -0.39 8.10 -8.04
C ARG A 203 0.48 8.25 -6.80
N ASP A 204 -0.08 8.74 -5.71
CA ASP A 204 0.57 8.87 -4.41
C ASP A 204 1.00 7.50 -3.86
N LEU A 205 0.06 6.55 -3.78
CA LEU A 205 0.32 5.18 -3.33
C LEU A 205 1.39 4.49 -4.20
N LYS A 206 1.35 4.65 -5.53
CA LYS A 206 2.40 4.12 -6.42
C LYS A 206 3.77 4.76 -6.20
N ARG A 207 3.81 6.04 -5.82
CA ARG A 207 5.05 6.72 -5.45
C ARG A 207 5.60 6.11 -4.15
N ARG A 208 4.77 6.04 -3.10
CA ARG A 208 5.11 5.41 -1.80
C ARG A 208 5.57 3.96 -1.95
N VAL A 209 4.93 3.15 -2.80
CA VAL A 209 5.37 1.77 -3.10
C VAL A 209 6.79 1.73 -3.70
N ARG A 210 7.19 2.72 -4.51
CA ARG A 210 8.56 2.76 -5.05
C ARG A 210 9.58 3.22 -4.01
N GLU A 211 9.20 4.20 -3.20
CA GLU A 211 10.01 4.70 -2.08
C GLU A 211 10.28 3.56 -1.09
N ILE A 212 9.23 2.86 -0.65
CA ILE A 212 9.38 1.78 0.34
C ILE A 212 10.20 0.61 -0.16
N ARG A 213 10.08 0.26 -1.45
CA ARG A 213 10.94 -0.79 -2.05
C ARG A 213 12.41 -0.36 -2.18
N THR A 214 12.67 0.95 -2.16
CA THR A 214 14.04 1.45 -2.06
C THR A 214 14.53 1.33 -0.62
N THR A 215 13.69 1.66 0.37
CA THR A 215 13.95 1.43 1.80
C THR A 215 14.24 -0.04 2.09
N ILE A 216 13.39 -0.96 1.64
CA ILE A 216 13.57 -2.42 1.83
C ILE A 216 14.93 -2.88 1.30
N ARG A 217 15.34 -2.42 0.11
CA ARG A 217 16.65 -2.77 -0.46
C ARG A 217 17.81 -2.22 0.38
N SER A 218 17.67 -1.00 0.90
CA SER A 218 18.66 -0.40 1.79
C SER A 218 18.80 -1.17 3.10
N LEU A 219 17.67 -1.54 3.72
CA LEU A 219 17.67 -2.31 4.96
C LEU A 219 18.19 -3.75 4.76
N ARG A 220 17.87 -4.41 3.65
CA ARG A 220 18.46 -5.72 3.30
C ARG A 220 19.99 -5.64 3.12
N ALA A 221 20.51 -4.55 2.59
CA ALA A 221 21.95 -4.38 2.45
C ALA A 221 22.66 -4.30 3.82
N ARG A 222 21.99 -3.73 4.83
CA ARG A 222 22.49 -3.67 6.22
C ARG A 222 22.50 -5.03 6.92
N LEU A 223 21.59 -5.94 6.58
CA LEU A 223 21.55 -7.30 7.16
C LEU A 223 22.73 -8.19 6.79
N HIS A 224 23.46 -7.84 5.72
CA HIS A 224 24.58 -8.62 5.20
C HIS A 224 25.95 -7.99 5.50
N GLN A 225 25.97 -6.94 6.32
CA GLN A 225 27.19 -6.31 6.83
C GLN A 225 27.48 -6.88 8.22
#